data_AF-A0A4R1NR38-F1
#
_entry.id   AF-A0A4R1NR38-F1
#
_cell.length_a   1.000
_cell.length_b   1.000
_cell.length_c   1.000
_cell.angle_alpha   90.00
_cell.angle_beta   90.00
_cell.angle_gamma   90.00
#
_symmetry.space_group_name_H-M   'P 1'
#
loop_
_entity.id
_entity.type
_entity.pdbx_description
1 polymer ?
#
loop_
_entity_poly.entity_id
_entity_poly.type
_entity_poly.pdbx_seq_one_letter_code
_entity_poly.pdbx_strand_id
1 'polypeptide(L)'
;MKQSLTKKQTELYEFIKAFIEVRGFPPTVTEMAAHFECFPNSSADQLKALVRKGWIKITPRTSRGLSLIDPVKTIDERALEESVALLNVVMEAYEDARVRIAELETGE
;
A
#
# COMPACT_ATOMS: atom_id res chain seq x y z
N MET A 1 13.12 12.70 -1.85
CA MET A 1 13.70 11.33 -1.81
C MET A 1 13.59 10.80 -0.38
N LYS A 2 13.17 9.54 -0.20
CA LYS A 2 13.11 8.91 1.14
C LYS A 2 14.53 8.69 1.66
N GLN A 3 14.77 9.09 2.89
CA GLN A 3 16.08 8.89 3.54
C GLN A 3 16.21 7.46 4.03
N SER A 4 17.40 6.86 3.92
CA SER A 4 17.66 5.49 4.37
C SER A 4 17.37 5.32 5.86
N LEU A 5 16.78 4.18 6.22
CA LEU A 5 16.50 3.81 7.61
C LEU A 5 17.74 3.20 8.26
N THR A 6 17.91 3.42 9.56
CA THR A 6 18.87 2.64 10.35
C THR A 6 18.28 1.26 10.64
N LYS A 7 19.11 0.28 10.99
CA LYS A 7 18.66 -1.08 11.32
C LYS A 7 17.45 -1.11 12.27
N LYS A 8 17.54 -0.40 13.40
CA LYS A 8 16.45 -0.29 14.38
C LYS A 8 15.18 0.36 13.82
N GLN A 9 15.32 1.36 12.95
CA GLN A 9 14.18 2.02 12.31
C GLN A 9 13.51 1.09 11.29
N THR A 10 14.29 0.30 10.56
CA THR A 10 13.79 -0.72 9.65
C THR A 10 13.02 -1.78 10.42
N GLU A 11 13.58 -2.31 11.51
CA GLU A 11 12.90 -3.29 12.37
C GLU A 11 11.54 -2.76 12.89
N LEU A 12 11.49 -1.52 13.36
CA LEU A 12 10.24 -0.88 13.78
C LEU A 12 9.24 -0.74 12.63
N TYR A 13 9.72 -0.32 11.44
CA TYR A 13 8.88 -0.16 10.25
C TYR A 13 8.27 -1.49 9.80
N GLU A 14 9.07 -2.54 9.71
CA GLU A 14 8.60 -3.88 9.34
C GLU A 14 7.63 -4.45 10.37
N PHE A 15 7.87 -4.22 11.67
CA PHE A 15 6.91 -4.59 12.71
C PHE A 15 5.56 -3.89 12.51
N ILE A 16 5.56 -2.58 12.28
CA ILE A 16 4.33 -1.82 12.02
C ILE A 16 3.58 -2.40 10.81
N LYS A 17 4.30 -2.68 9.73
CA LYS A 17 3.74 -3.26 8.51
C LYS A 17 3.09 -4.61 8.77
N ALA A 18 3.83 -5.55 9.36
CA ALA A 18 3.31 -6.86 9.70
C ALA A 18 2.11 -6.79 10.67
N PHE A 19 2.16 -5.87 11.64
CA PHE A 19 1.07 -5.67 12.59
C PHE A 19 -0.22 -5.21 11.90
N ILE A 20 -0.12 -4.28 10.94
CA ILE A 20 -1.25 -3.82 10.13
C ILE A 20 -1.77 -4.96 9.24
N GLU A 21 -0.89 -5.69 8.56
CA GLU A 21 -1.28 -6.81 7.69
C GLU A 21 -2.05 -7.90 8.44
N VAL A 22 -1.64 -8.22 9.68
CA VAL A 22 -2.26 -9.27 10.49
C VAL A 22 -3.53 -8.80 11.21
N ARG A 23 -3.55 -7.57 11.75
CA ARG A 23 -4.64 -7.10 12.63
C ARG A 23 -5.61 -6.14 11.95
N GLY A 24 -5.26 -5.58 10.80
CA GLY A 24 -6.07 -4.60 10.08
C GLY A 24 -6.03 -3.17 10.65
N PHE A 25 -5.23 -2.92 11.68
CA PHE A 25 -5.06 -1.60 12.30
C PHE A 25 -3.63 -1.40 12.80
N PRO A 26 -3.13 -0.15 12.88
CA PRO A 26 -1.75 0.11 13.29
C PRO A 26 -1.53 -0.09 14.81
N PRO A 27 -0.30 -0.45 15.21
CA PRO A 27 0.06 -0.56 16.62
C PRO A 27 0.16 0.81 17.29
N THR A 28 -0.01 0.82 18.60
CA THR A 28 0.24 1.98 19.48
C THR A 28 1.70 2.05 19.91
N VAL A 29 2.13 3.20 20.43
CA VAL A 29 3.49 3.38 21.01
C VAL A 29 3.76 2.35 22.11
N THR A 30 2.78 2.07 22.96
CA THR A 30 2.92 1.10 24.06
C THR A 30 3.04 -0.33 23.55
N GLU A 31 2.27 -0.71 22.51
CA GLU A 31 2.36 -2.04 21.89
C GLU A 31 3.75 -2.23 21.22
N MET A 32 4.26 -1.20 20.55
CA MET A 32 5.63 -1.22 19.99
C MET A 32 6.69 -1.33 21.10
N ALA A 33 6.57 -0.51 22.14
CA ALA A 33 7.51 -0.51 23.26
C ALA A 33 7.56 -1.88 23.96
N ALA A 34 6.41 -2.51 24.17
CA ALA A 34 6.30 -3.84 24.74
C ALA A 34 6.94 -4.91 23.83
N HIS A 35 6.73 -4.83 22.51
CA HIS A 35 7.31 -5.80 21.57
C HIS A 35 8.84 -5.73 21.51
N PHE A 36 9.41 -4.53 21.52
CA PHE A 36 10.85 -4.30 21.44
C PHE A 36 11.54 -4.22 22.81
N GLU A 37 10.82 -4.52 23.90
CA GLU A 37 11.31 -4.44 25.28
C GLU A 37 12.03 -3.11 25.58
N CYS A 38 11.43 -2.00 25.13
CA CYS A 38 12.02 -0.66 25.26
C CYS A 38 11.04 0.33 25.89
N PHE A 39 11.53 1.51 26.22
CA PHE A 39 10.67 2.54 26.81
C PHE A 39 9.75 3.16 25.75
N PRO A 40 8.50 3.52 26.09
CA PRO A 40 7.58 4.20 25.17
C PRO A 40 8.17 5.44 24.49
N ASN A 41 8.99 6.20 25.22
CA ASN A 41 9.67 7.37 24.67
C ASN A 41 10.66 6.99 23.56
N SER A 42 11.37 5.87 23.71
CA SER A 42 12.31 5.37 22.70
C SER A 42 11.59 4.99 21.41
N SER A 43 10.46 4.28 21.49
CA SER A 43 9.63 4.00 20.32
C SER A 43 9.07 5.28 19.69
N ALA A 44 8.58 6.22 20.52
CA ALA A 44 8.08 7.50 20.02
C ALA A 44 9.14 8.31 19.27
N ASP A 45 10.40 8.31 19.71
CA ASP A 45 11.48 9.00 19.03
C ASP A 45 11.89 8.33 17.71
N GLN A 46 11.85 7.00 17.65
CA GLN A 46 12.03 6.28 16.39
C GLN A 46 10.89 6.58 15.40
N LEU A 47 9.64 6.65 15.86
CA LEU A 47 8.51 7.06 15.03
C LEU A 47 8.68 8.48 14.49
N LYS A 48 9.12 9.44 15.30
CA LYS A 48 9.44 10.80 14.83
C LYS A 48 10.51 10.78 13.74
N ALA A 49 11.52 9.92 13.87
CA ALA A 49 12.54 9.76 12.85
C ALA A 49 11.97 9.18 11.54
N LEU A 50 11.11 8.16 11.62
CA LEU A 50 10.41 7.60 10.46
C LEU A 50 9.53 8.63 9.75
N VAL A 51 8.80 9.47 10.52
CA VAL A 51 8.00 10.59 9.98
C VAL A 51 8.90 11.59 9.26
N ARG A 52 9.98 12.05 9.92
CA ARG A 52 10.94 13.00 9.33
C ARG A 52 11.57 12.47 8.04
N LYS A 53 11.82 11.16 7.97
CA LYS A 53 12.39 10.48 6.80
C LYS A 53 11.37 10.18 5.70
N GLY A 54 10.07 10.39 5.95
CA GLY A 54 8.99 10.21 4.98
C GLY A 54 8.52 8.77 4.80
N TRP A 55 8.68 7.91 5.81
CA TRP A 55 8.27 6.50 5.76
C TRP A 55 6.87 6.27 6.35
N ILE A 56 6.46 7.10 7.31
CA ILE A 56 5.15 6.99 7.96
C ILE A 56 4.55 8.38 8.18
N LYS A 57 3.24 8.43 8.41
CA LYS A 57 2.49 9.59 8.85
C LYS A 57 1.81 9.27 10.18
N ILE A 58 1.70 10.27 11.06
CA ILE A 58 0.96 10.17 12.32
C ILE A 58 -0.12 11.24 12.35
N THR A 59 -1.35 10.82 12.58
CA THR A 59 -2.51 11.66 12.84
C THR A 59 -2.51 12.04 14.32
N PRO A 60 -2.43 13.35 14.65
CA PRO A 60 -2.38 13.80 16.03
C PRO A 60 -3.60 13.34 16.84
N ARG A 61 -3.43 13.26 18.17
CA ARG A 61 -4.49 12.99 19.16
C ARG A 61 -5.22 11.64 18.98
N THR A 62 -4.68 10.72 18.19
CA THR A 62 -5.27 9.39 17.96
C THR A 62 -4.24 8.32 18.30
N SER A 63 -4.58 7.41 19.22
CA SER A 63 -3.67 6.34 19.67
C SER A 63 -3.24 5.40 18.53
N ARG A 64 -4.14 5.17 17.57
CA ARG A 64 -3.92 4.36 16.35
C ARG A 64 -3.89 5.21 15.07
N GLY A 65 -3.44 6.46 15.18
CA GLY A 65 -3.38 7.40 14.04
C GLY A 65 -2.20 7.18 13.09
N LEU A 66 -1.57 6.01 13.07
CA LEU A 66 -0.37 5.78 12.28
C LEU A 66 -0.73 5.23 10.89
N SER A 67 -0.09 5.73 9.85
CA SER A 67 -0.21 5.19 8.49
C SER A 67 1.15 5.05 7.84
N LEU A 68 1.36 3.93 7.15
CA LEU A 68 2.55 3.76 6.30
C LEU A 68 2.43 4.69 5.11
N ILE A 69 3.48 5.45 4.84
CA ILE A 69 3.64 6.11 3.54
C ILE A 69 4.33 5.05 2.71
N ASP A 70 3.56 4.13 2.13
CA ASP A 70 4.15 3.20 1.19
C ASP A 70 4.88 4.02 0.13
N PRO A 71 6.16 3.75 -0.15
CA PRO A 71 6.69 4.10 -1.44
C PRO A 71 5.95 3.14 -2.35
N VAL A 72 4.75 3.56 -2.75
CA VAL A 72 4.29 3.25 -4.06
C VAL A 72 3.86 1.76 -4.15
N LYS A 73 2.55 1.48 -4.01
CA LYS A 73 1.94 0.66 -5.06
C LYS A 73 2.09 1.47 -6.34
N THR A 74 3.28 1.49 -6.94
CA THR A 74 3.38 1.79 -8.37
C THR A 74 2.76 0.52 -8.86
N ILE A 75 1.53 0.65 -9.31
CA ILE A 75 1.18 -0.15 -10.45
C ILE A 75 2.34 0.13 -11.41
N ASP A 76 3.13 -0.88 -11.70
CA ASP A 76 4.16 -0.75 -12.72
C ASP A 76 3.42 -0.22 -13.95
N GLU A 77 3.71 1.03 -14.33
CA GLU A 77 2.97 1.72 -15.40
C GLU A 77 2.99 0.87 -16.66
N ARG A 78 4.08 0.14 -16.88
CA ARG A 78 4.21 -0.84 -17.95
C ARG A 78 3.26 -2.03 -17.78
N ALA A 79 3.18 -2.62 -16.59
CA ALA A 79 2.24 -3.71 -16.34
C ALA A 79 0.77 -3.28 -16.47
N LEU A 80 0.47 -2.01 -16.15
CA LEU A 80 -0.85 -1.42 -16.36
C LEU A 80 -1.14 -1.24 -17.85
N GLU A 81 -0.20 -0.68 -18.61
CA GLU A 81 -0.30 -0.53 -20.06
C GLU A 81 -0.51 -1.88 -20.76
N GLU A 82 0.28 -2.90 -20.39
CA GLU A 82 0.14 -4.27 -20.92
C GLU A 82 -1.24 -4.87 -20.59
N SER A 83 -1.75 -4.66 -19.37
CA SER A 83 -3.08 -5.13 -18.96
C SER A 83 -4.20 -4.40 -19.71
N VAL A 84 -4.09 -3.08 -19.90
CA VAL A 84 -5.06 -2.27 -20.65
C VAL A 84 -5.07 -2.66 -22.13
N ALA A 85 -3.91 -2.91 -22.72
CA ALA A 85 -3.80 -3.36 -24.10
C ALA A 85 -4.51 -4.71 -24.32
N LEU A 86 -4.32 -5.68 -23.42
CA LEU A 86 -5.03 -6.96 -23.46
C LEU A 86 -6.55 -6.77 -23.33
N LEU A 87 -6.99 -5.87 -22.44
CA LEU A 87 -8.41 -5.60 -22.27
C LEU A 87 -9.03 -5.02 -23.54
N ASN A 88 -8.35 -4.08 -24.20
CA ASN A 88 -8.82 -3.49 -25.46
C ASN A 88 -8.95 -4.54 -26.56
N VAL A 89 -7.99 -5.45 -26.71
CA VAL A 89 -8.06 -6.55 -27.69
C VAL A 89 -9.29 -7.44 -27.43
N VAL A 90 -9.59 -7.74 -26.18
CA VAL A 90 -10.78 -8.53 -25.82
C VAL A 90 -12.06 -7.77 -26.14
N MET A 91 -12.10 -6.47 -25.87
CA MET A 91 -13.27 -5.63 -26.15
C MET A 91 -13.54 -5.50 -27.65
N GLU A 92 -12.49 -5.32 -28.47
CA GLU A 92 -12.61 -5.29 -29.93
C GLU A 92 -13.19 -6.61 -30.47
N ALA A 93 -12.67 -7.75 -30.00
CA ALA A 93 -13.19 -9.06 -30.39
C ALA A 93 -14.65 -9.27 -29.96
N TYR A 94 -15.05 -8.73 -28.80
CA TYR A 94 -16.43 -8.79 -28.33
C TYR A 94 -17.37 -7.94 -29.19
N GLU A 95 -16.94 -6.74 -29.59
CA GLU A 95 -17.73 -5.85 -30.46
C GLU A 95 -17.93 -6.48 -31.84
N ASP A 96 -16.89 -7.05 -32.44
CA ASP A 96 -16.97 -7.79 -33.70
C ASP A 96 -17.95 -8.97 -33.62
N ALA A 97 -17.85 -9.77 -32.54
CA ALA A 97 -18.74 -10.90 -32.33
C ALA A 97 -20.20 -10.44 -32.15
N ARG A 98 -20.41 -9.36 -31.38
CA ARG A 98 -21.74 -8.77 -31.16
C ARG A 98 -22.37 -8.29 -32.46
N VAL A 99 -21.61 -7.64 -33.34
CA VAL A 99 -22.11 -7.17 -34.65
C VAL A 99 -22.51 -8.36 -35.53
N ARG A 100 -21.67 -9.39 -35.63
CA ARG A 100 -21.98 -10.61 -36.41
C ARG A 100 -23.22 -11.33 -35.89
N ILE A 101 -23.39 -11.41 -34.58
CA ILE A 101 -24.59 -12.01 -33.98
C ILE A 101 -25.83 -11.18 -34.35
N ALA A 102 -25.75 -9.84 -34.25
CA ALA A 102 -26.87 -8.98 -34.61
C ALA A 102 -27.24 -9.09 -36.10
N GLU A 103 -26.25 -9.16 -37.00
CA GLU A 103 -26.47 -9.36 -38.45
C GLU A 103 -27.19 -10.69 -38.74
N LEU A 104 -26.82 -11.78 -38.05
CA LEU A 104 -27.48 -13.09 -38.17
C LEU A 104 -28.94 -13.07 -37.65
N GLU A 105 -29.23 -12.26 -36.64
CA GLU A 105 -30.56 -12.12 -36.05
C GLU A 105 -31.49 -11.23 -36.89
N THR A 106 -30.94 -10.31 -37.69
CA THR A 106 -31.70 -9.39 -38.57
C THR A 106 -31.97 -9.90 -39.98
N GLY A 107 -31.70 -11.18 -40.27
CA GLY A 107 -31.74 -11.77 -41.62
C GLY A 107 -32.91 -11.32 -42.51
N GLU A 108 -32.53 -10.69 -43.63
CA GLU A 108 -33.14 -10.94 -44.95
C GLU A 108 -32.80 -12.37 -45.42
#